data_AF-A0A9X1GE17-F1
#
_entry.id   AF-A0A9X1GE17-F1
#
_cell.length_a   1.000
_cell.length_b   1.000
_cell.length_c   1.000
_cell.angle_alpha   90.00
_cell.angle_beta   90.00
_cell.angle_gamma   90.00
#
_symmetry.space_group_name_H-M   'P 1'
#
loop_
_entity.id
_entity.type
_entity.pdbx_description
1 polymer ?
#
loop_
_entity_poly.entity_id
_entity_poly.type
_entity_poly.pdbx_seq_one_letter_code
_entity_poly.pdbx_strand_id
1 'polypeptide(L)'
;VVLSGATSFLSGGNPIMMLSMGGASLLTAGFSVSSYLTNKKETKRTNEERETTYRQYMLQKKSELNKLQQKQKEALAYMNPSIDDLAVMAKEYHARIYERMSRNEDFLNIRVGTGEIISSFKTNYQPAEEDDLSKEAEEQLVWPYKQLDEAPIVVPLKDQTLGLAGPSAVLRTAVQTILFQLSVLHSYRDVEFITLVPEADYQKEWSAWRWLPHTKIRHLNLRGIVHHAQSRDMVLNSFYQMLTKRRQQVKDAGHETVVFRPHYIFSILDESWLSGHGLIEFLAEAMSLYGVTVIWGKEALNMLPETTTTLIEY
;
A
#
# COMPACT_ATOMS: atom_id res chain seq x y z
N VAL A 1 15.72 7.95 -66.99
CA VAL A 1 15.90 7.01 -68.14
C VAL A 1 14.78 7.12 -69.18
N VAL A 2 13.50 7.32 -68.78
CA VAL A 2 12.39 7.50 -69.75
C VAL A 2 12.55 8.77 -70.61
N LEU A 3 13.09 9.86 -70.04
CA LEU A 3 13.31 11.13 -70.74
C LEU A 3 14.36 11.08 -71.87
N SER A 4 15.33 10.16 -71.79
CA SER A 4 16.40 10.00 -72.78
C SER A 4 16.01 9.12 -73.98
N GLY A 5 14.91 8.35 -73.88
CA GLY A 5 14.39 7.55 -75.00
C GLY A 5 13.58 8.37 -76.00
N ALA A 6 12.85 9.38 -75.51
CA ALA A 6 11.99 10.23 -76.34
C ALA A 6 12.78 11.15 -77.29
N THR A 7 14.01 11.52 -76.96
CA THR A 7 14.84 12.40 -77.78
C THR A 7 15.44 11.71 -79.02
N SER A 8 15.51 10.38 -79.07
CA SER A 8 16.05 9.65 -80.23
C SER A 8 15.04 9.43 -81.36
N PHE A 9 13.74 9.51 -81.06
CA PHE A 9 12.69 9.38 -82.09
C PHE A 9 12.61 10.59 -83.04
N LEU A 10 13.28 11.70 -82.73
CA LEU A 10 13.22 12.95 -83.50
C LEU A 10 14.48 13.25 -84.34
N SER A 11 15.57 12.49 -84.21
CA SER A 11 16.75 12.64 -85.07
C SER A 11 17.07 11.32 -85.79
N GLY A 12 16.94 11.29 -87.12
CA GLY A 12 17.15 10.10 -87.95
C GLY A 12 18.55 9.49 -87.83
N GLY A 13 18.74 8.61 -86.85
CA GLY A 13 20.02 7.98 -86.51
C GLY A 13 19.94 6.45 -86.44
N ASN A 14 20.95 5.82 -87.03
CA ASN A 14 21.30 4.38 -87.09
C ASN A 14 20.35 3.37 -86.39
N PRO A 15 19.64 2.48 -87.13
CA PRO A 15 18.70 1.49 -86.56
C PRO A 15 19.32 0.53 -85.52
N ILE A 16 20.64 0.34 -85.56
CA ILE A 16 21.39 -0.45 -84.55
C ILE A 16 21.36 0.25 -83.19
N MET A 17 21.43 1.58 -83.14
CA MET A 17 21.37 2.36 -81.91
C MET A 17 19.98 2.28 -81.27
N MET A 18 18.91 2.33 -82.08
CA MET A 18 17.53 2.25 -81.62
C MET A 18 17.18 0.87 -81.03
N LEU A 19 17.64 -0.21 -81.66
CA LEU A 19 17.54 -1.57 -81.12
C LEU A 19 18.34 -1.74 -79.83
N SER A 20 19.55 -1.15 -79.75
CA SER A 20 20.38 -1.21 -78.55
C SER A 20 19.78 -0.42 -77.36
N MET A 21 19.18 0.74 -77.60
CA MET A 21 18.51 1.55 -76.57
C MET A 21 17.19 0.91 -76.11
N GLY A 22 16.42 0.30 -77.02
CA GLY A 22 15.22 -0.47 -76.68
C GLY A 22 15.54 -1.69 -75.82
N GLY A 23 16.59 -2.44 -76.18
CA GLY A 23 17.09 -3.57 -75.39
C GLY A 23 17.58 -3.17 -73.99
N ALA A 24 18.36 -2.09 -73.88
CA ALA A 24 18.84 -1.57 -72.60
C ALA A 24 17.71 -1.07 -71.69
N SER A 25 16.65 -0.49 -72.27
CA SER A 25 15.48 -0.01 -71.53
C SER A 25 14.65 -1.17 -70.96
N LEU A 26 14.46 -2.25 -71.71
CA LEU A 26 13.78 -3.47 -71.25
C LEU A 26 14.57 -4.18 -70.14
N LEU A 27 15.90 -4.24 -70.25
CA LEU A 27 16.76 -4.77 -69.20
C LEU A 27 16.65 -3.93 -67.92
N THR A 28 16.72 -2.60 -68.03
CA THR A 28 16.59 -1.69 -66.88
C THR A 28 15.21 -1.80 -66.22
N ALA A 29 14.14 -1.92 -67.00
CA ALA A 29 12.78 -2.14 -66.47
C ALA A 29 12.68 -3.49 -65.75
N GLY A 30 13.26 -4.56 -66.32
CA GLY A 30 13.34 -5.87 -65.69
C GLY A 30 14.13 -5.85 -64.37
N PHE A 31 15.28 -5.18 -64.34
CA PHE A 31 16.09 -4.99 -63.13
C PHE A 31 15.36 -4.16 -62.06
N SER A 32 14.62 -3.12 -62.44
CA SER A 32 13.81 -2.33 -61.50
C SER A 32 12.67 -3.14 -60.88
N VAL A 33 11.95 -3.92 -61.68
CA VAL A 33 10.87 -4.79 -61.17
C VAL A 33 11.46 -5.89 -60.27
N SER A 34 12.56 -6.52 -60.68
CA SER A 34 13.27 -7.50 -59.86
C SER A 34 13.77 -6.90 -58.55
N SER A 35 14.39 -5.72 -58.59
CA SER A 35 14.89 -5.02 -57.39
C SER A 35 13.75 -4.61 -56.46
N TYR A 36 12.61 -4.18 -57.00
CA TYR A 36 11.42 -3.87 -56.21
C TYR A 36 10.84 -5.11 -55.51
N LEU A 37 10.76 -6.25 -56.21
CA LEU A 37 10.29 -7.51 -55.62
C LEU A 37 11.25 -8.05 -54.56
N THR A 38 12.56 -7.97 -54.81
CA THR A 38 13.60 -8.37 -53.84
C THR A 38 13.56 -7.47 -52.62
N ASN A 39 13.52 -6.14 -52.79
CA ASN A 39 13.38 -5.18 -51.69
C ASN A 39 12.10 -5.44 -50.90
N LYS A 40 10.95 -5.68 -51.56
CA LYS A 40 9.70 -5.97 -50.86
C LYS A 40 9.79 -7.25 -50.01
N LYS A 41 10.46 -8.28 -50.51
CA LYS A 41 10.68 -9.54 -49.77
C LYS A 41 11.65 -9.35 -48.60
N GLU A 42 12.71 -8.58 -48.81
CA GLU A 42 13.71 -8.26 -47.79
C GLU A 42 13.10 -7.38 -46.68
N THR A 43 12.37 -6.31 -47.02
CA THR A 43 11.60 -5.49 -46.06
C THR A 43 10.64 -6.34 -45.24
N LYS A 44 9.90 -7.27 -45.88
CA LYS A 44 8.99 -8.17 -45.17
C LYS A 44 9.72 -9.03 -44.15
N ARG A 45 10.83 -9.66 -44.56
CA ARG A 45 11.65 -10.50 -43.68
C ARG A 45 12.26 -9.70 -42.53
N THR A 46 12.81 -8.52 -42.80
CA THR A 46 13.37 -7.64 -41.77
C THR A 46 12.30 -7.19 -40.77
N ASN A 47 11.07 -6.93 -41.21
CA ASN A 47 9.96 -6.59 -40.31
C ASN A 47 9.56 -7.79 -39.43
N GLU A 48 9.48 -8.99 -39.99
CA GLU A 48 9.21 -10.22 -39.21
C GLU A 48 10.32 -10.50 -38.18
N GLU A 49 11.59 -10.34 -38.55
CA GLU A 49 12.74 -10.48 -37.65
C GLU A 49 12.73 -9.40 -36.54
N ARG A 50 12.34 -8.16 -36.86
CA ARG A 50 12.17 -7.08 -35.87
C ARG A 50 11.05 -7.40 -34.90
N GLU A 51 9.88 -7.82 -35.39
CA GLU A 51 8.72 -8.14 -34.57
C GLU A 51 9.03 -9.32 -33.62
N THR A 52 9.63 -10.39 -34.14
CA THR A 52 10.02 -11.55 -33.32
C THR A 52 11.03 -11.18 -32.24
N THR A 53 12.06 -10.39 -32.58
CA THR A 53 13.05 -9.88 -31.61
C THR A 53 12.39 -9.00 -30.55
N TYR A 54 11.47 -8.12 -30.96
CA TYR A 54 10.74 -7.24 -30.05
C TYR A 54 9.84 -8.01 -29.09
N ARG A 55 9.08 -9.00 -29.59
CA ARG A 55 8.26 -9.88 -28.75
C ARG A 55 9.12 -10.67 -27.76
N GLN A 56 10.29 -11.17 -28.16
CA GLN A 56 11.23 -11.82 -27.24
C GLN A 56 11.72 -10.86 -26.15
N TYR A 57 12.06 -9.62 -26.52
CA TYR A 57 12.41 -8.58 -25.56
C TYR A 57 11.26 -8.28 -24.58
N MET A 58 10.02 -8.18 -25.06
CA MET A 58 8.84 -7.98 -24.21
C MET A 58 8.65 -9.14 -23.23
N LEU A 59 8.80 -10.39 -23.67
CA LEU A 59 8.73 -11.57 -22.79
C LEU A 59 9.79 -11.54 -21.69
N GLN A 60 11.02 -11.16 -22.03
CA GLN A 60 12.09 -11.02 -21.04
C GLN A 60 11.76 -9.93 -20.02
N LYS A 61 11.27 -8.76 -20.47
CA LYS A 61 10.86 -7.66 -19.60
C LYS A 61 9.67 -8.03 -18.70
N LYS A 62 8.68 -8.72 -19.25
CA LYS A 62 7.55 -9.26 -18.47
C LYS A 62 8.03 -10.18 -17.34
N SER A 63 8.98 -11.07 -17.63
CA SER A 63 9.57 -11.95 -16.61
C SER A 63 10.29 -11.17 -15.51
N GLU A 64 11.04 -10.13 -15.88
CA GLU A 64 11.73 -9.24 -14.93
C GLU A 64 10.73 -8.51 -14.02
N LEU A 65 9.68 -7.92 -14.60
CA LEU A 65 8.64 -7.20 -13.85
C LEU A 65 7.85 -8.13 -12.92
N ASN A 66 7.50 -9.33 -13.38
CA ASN A 66 6.88 -10.36 -12.53
C ASN A 66 7.73 -10.69 -11.29
N LYS A 67 9.05 -10.85 -11.48
CA LYS A 67 9.96 -11.13 -10.36
C LYS A 67 10.01 -9.98 -9.37
N LEU A 68 10.03 -8.73 -9.85
CA LEU A 68 10.02 -7.54 -8.98
C LEU A 68 8.70 -7.43 -8.21
N GLN A 69 7.57 -7.63 -8.89
CA GLN A 69 6.25 -7.59 -8.28
C GLN A 69 6.09 -8.68 -7.21
N GLN A 70 6.52 -9.92 -7.51
CA GLN A 70 6.50 -11.03 -6.56
C GLN A 70 7.37 -10.74 -5.33
N LYS A 71 8.59 -10.23 -5.55
CA LYS A 71 9.50 -9.84 -4.46
C LYS A 71 8.90 -8.75 -3.57
N GLN A 72 8.21 -7.77 -4.16
CA GLN A 72 7.48 -6.75 -3.40
C GLN A 72 6.33 -7.36 -2.59
N LYS A 73 5.52 -8.25 -3.19
CA LYS A 73 4.39 -8.90 -2.50
C LYS A 73 4.88 -9.74 -1.31
N GLU A 74 5.95 -10.52 -1.50
CA GLU A 74 6.58 -11.31 -0.43
C GLU A 74 7.13 -10.43 0.70
N ALA A 75 7.83 -9.34 0.36
CA ALA A 75 8.34 -8.41 1.37
C ALA A 75 7.21 -7.77 2.18
N LEU A 76 6.13 -7.32 1.52
CA LEU A 76 4.98 -6.71 2.18
C LEU A 76 4.22 -7.71 3.06
N ALA A 77 4.02 -8.94 2.59
CA ALA A 77 3.38 -10.00 3.35
C ALA A 77 4.22 -10.41 4.57
N TYR A 78 5.55 -10.45 4.43
CA TYR A 78 6.45 -10.70 5.55
C TYR A 78 6.39 -9.57 6.58
N MET A 79 6.46 -8.31 6.15
CA MET A 79 6.43 -7.15 7.04
C MET A 79 5.06 -6.94 7.69
N ASN A 80 3.97 -7.29 7.01
CA ASN A 80 2.60 -7.11 7.47
C ASN A 80 1.82 -8.43 7.38
N PRO A 81 2.12 -9.40 8.28
CA PRO A 81 1.50 -10.71 8.25
C PRO A 81 -0.03 -10.63 8.38
N SER A 82 -0.73 -11.65 7.90
CA SER A 82 -2.18 -11.72 8.09
C SER A 82 -2.52 -12.04 9.55
N ILE A 83 -3.79 -11.92 9.92
CA ILE A 83 -4.24 -12.29 11.27
C ILE A 83 -4.02 -13.78 11.55
N ASP A 84 -4.22 -14.63 10.54
CA ASP A 84 -3.97 -16.06 10.66
C ASP A 84 -2.48 -16.35 10.90
N ASP A 85 -1.59 -15.66 10.16
CA ASP A 85 -0.15 -15.79 10.36
C ASP A 85 0.26 -15.32 11.77
N LEU A 86 -0.29 -14.21 12.25
CA LEU A 86 -0.02 -13.69 13.60
C LEU A 86 -0.55 -14.63 14.69
N ALA A 87 -1.68 -15.29 14.46
CA ALA A 87 -2.22 -16.30 15.36
C ALA A 87 -1.29 -17.52 15.47
N VAL A 88 -0.76 -18.00 14.33
CA VAL A 88 0.25 -19.06 14.31
C VAL A 88 1.52 -18.61 15.04
N MET A 89 2.02 -17.41 14.72
CA MET A 89 3.21 -16.85 15.38
C MET A 89 3.07 -16.76 16.90
N ALA A 90 1.92 -16.30 17.39
CA ALA A 90 1.64 -16.21 18.82
C ALA A 90 1.56 -17.59 19.47
N LYS A 91 0.92 -18.56 18.82
CA LYS A 91 0.78 -19.94 19.31
C LYS A 91 2.12 -20.67 19.39
N GLU A 92 2.99 -20.47 18.41
CA GLU A 92 4.30 -21.12 18.32
C GLU A 92 5.41 -20.39 19.08
N TYR A 93 5.08 -19.24 19.70
CA TYR A 93 6.06 -18.37 20.34
C TYR A 93 7.21 -18.00 19.39
N HIS A 94 6.85 -17.64 18.16
CA HIS A 94 7.80 -17.38 17.08
C HIS A 94 8.77 -16.25 17.46
N ALA A 95 10.03 -16.34 17.03
CA ALA A 95 11.08 -15.34 17.35
C ALA A 95 10.79 -13.90 16.86
N ARG A 96 9.73 -13.73 16.07
CA ARG A 96 9.28 -12.44 15.49
C ARG A 96 8.20 -11.75 16.32
N ILE A 97 7.71 -12.37 17.39
CA ILE A 97 6.86 -11.65 18.34
C ILE A 97 7.65 -10.51 18.97
N TYR A 98 7.01 -9.37 19.19
CA TYR A 98 7.63 -8.16 19.73
C TYR A 98 8.80 -7.58 18.89
N GLU A 99 8.86 -7.88 17.58
CA GLU A 99 9.95 -7.38 16.72
C GLU A 99 9.90 -5.87 16.47
N ARG A 100 8.73 -5.23 16.63
CA ARG A 100 8.54 -3.80 16.37
C ARG A 100 8.77 -2.96 17.61
N MET A 101 9.78 -2.10 17.55
CA MET A 101 10.17 -1.20 18.65
C MET A 101 9.76 0.25 18.33
N SER A 102 9.60 1.09 19.35
CA SER A 102 9.20 2.50 19.20
C SER A 102 10.11 3.40 18.35
N ARG A 103 11.34 2.94 18.05
CA ARG A 103 12.29 3.62 17.16
C ARG A 103 12.18 3.19 15.70
N ASN A 104 11.46 2.09 15.43
CA ASN A 104 11.29 1.59 14.07
C ASN A 104 10.25 2.44 13.34
N GLU A 105 10.39 2.54 12.01
CA GLU A 105 9.43 3.25 11.16
C GLU A 105 8.06 2.57 11.10
N ASP A 106 8.01 1.26 11.35
CA ASP A 106 6.80 0.44 11.33
C ASP A 106 6.10 0.33 12.70
N PHE A 107 6.56 1.10 13.70
CA PHE A 107 5.95 1.15 15.01
C PHE A 107 4.49 1.62 14.94
N LEU A 108 3.58 0.81 15.51
CA LEU A 108 2.13 1.02 15.48
C LEU A 108 1.50 1.02 14.07
N ASN A 109 2.19 0.49 13.06
CA ASN A 109 1.56 0.20 11.78
C ASN A 109 0.65 -1.03 11.91
N ILE A 110 -0.58 -0.94 11.41
CA ILE A 110 -1.53 -2.07 11.43
C ILE A 110 -1.96 -2.43 10.01
N ARG A 111 -2.21 -3.72 9.77
CA ARG A 111 -2.82 -4.19 8.53
C ARG A 111 -4.33 -4.16 8.70
N VAL A 112 -5.04 -3.50 7.79
CA VAL A 112 -6.51 -3.38 7.84
C VAL A 112 -7.22 -4.28 6.83
N GLY A 113 -6.50 -4.74 5.81
CA GLY A 113 -7.06 -5.62 4.78
C GLY A 113 -6.05 -5.87 3.66
N THR A 114 -6.57 -6.27 2.51
CA THR A 114 -5.83 -6.39 1.25
C THR A 114 -6.48 -5.53 0.19
N GLY A 115 -5.68 -4.92 -0.67
CA GLY A 115 -6.16 -4.08 -1.75
C GLY A 115 -5.06 -3.77 -2.75
N GLU A 116 -5.32 -2.78 -3.60
CA GLU A 116 -4.36 -2.34 -4.60
C GLU A 116 -3.42 -1.29 -4.02
N ILE A 117 -2.12 -1.44 -4.26
CA ILE A 117 -1.12 -0.43 -3.93
C ILE A 117 -0.29 -0.09 -5.15
N ILE A 118 0.37 1.07 -5.13
CA ILE A 118 1.31 1.44 -6.18
C ILE A 118 2.56 0.56 -6.08
N SER A 119 3.06 0.08 -7.21
CA SER A 119 4.31 -0.66 -7.27
C SER A 119 5.48 0.18 -6.75
N SER A 120 6.40 -0.46 -6.02
CA SER A 120 7.60 0.17 -5.46
C SER A 120 8.64 0.54 -6.52
N PHE A 121 8.49 0.02 -7.73
CA PHE A 121 9.32 0.29 -8.90
C PHE A 121 8.48 0.98 -9.98
N LYS A 122 9.16 1.65 -10.92
CA LYS A 122 8.53 2.31 -12.06
C LYS A 122 9.14 1.79 -13.36
N THR A 123 8.30 1.60 -14.36
CA THR A 123 8.74 1.34 -15.73
C THR A 123 9.12 2.68 -16.38
N ASN A 124 10.38 2.80 -16.81
CA ASN A 124 10.81 3.95 -17.61
C ASN A 124 10.50 3.66 -19.08
N TYR A 125 9.23 3.80 -19.45
CA TYR A 125 8.76 3.56 -20.81
C TYR A 125 8.80 4.86 -21.62
N GLN A 126 9.46 4.82 -22.78
CA GLN A 126 9.46 5.90 -23.76
C GLN A 126 8.92 5.33 -25.07
N PRO A 127 7.76 5.80 -25.56
CA PRO A 127 7.21 5.30 -26.81
C PRO A 127 8.12 5.71 -27.97
N ALA A 128 8.65 4.73 -28.69
CA ALA A 128 9.32 4.94 -29.95
C ALA A 128 8.27 4.87 -31.06
N GLU A 129 7.72 6.03 -31.44
CA GLU A 129 6.67 6.21 -32.46
C GLU A 129 5.31 5.53 -32.13
N GLU A 130 4.22 6.02 -32.76
CA GLU A 130 2.86 5.44 -32.64
C GLU A 130 2.72 4.14 -33.45
N ASP A 131 3.59 3.16 -33.20
CA ASP A 131 3.48 1.82 -33.76
C ASP A 131 2.61 0.91 -32.88
N ASP A 132 1.96 -0.09 -33.47
CA ASP A 132 1.08 -1.03 -32.76
C ASP A 132 1.85 -1.83 -31.70
N LEU A 133 3.13 -2.11 -31.94
CA LEU A 133 4.03 -2.78 -31.00
C LEU A 133 4.31 -1.93 -29.75
N SER A 134 4.41 -0.60 -29.90
CA SER A 134 4.58 0.33 -28.78
C SER A 134 3.34 0.34 -27.89
N LYS A 135 2.13 0.33 -28.49
CA LYS A 135 0.88 0.22 -27.73
C LYS A 135 0.78 -1.12 -26.99
N GLU A 136 1.14 -2.21 -27.65
CA GLU A 136 1.14 -3.54 -27.03
C GLU A 136 2.07 -3.60 -25.80
N ALA A 137 3.26 -2.99 -25.88
CA ALA A 137 4.19 -2.92 -24.76
C ALA A 137 3.63 -2.12 -23.58
N GLU A 138 2.95 -1.00 -23.85
CA GLU A 138 2.33 -0.20 -22.81
C GLU A 138 1.22 -0.99 -22.08
N GLU A 139 0.33 -1.63 -22.84
CA GLU A 139 -0.77 -2.46 -22.33
C GLU A 139 -0.29 -3.70 -21.56
N GLN A 140 0.80 -4.34 -22.00
CA GLN A 140 1.25 -5.59 -21.39
C GLN A 140 2.32 -5.43 -20.31
N LEU A 141 3.09 -4.33 -20.31
CA LEU A 141 4.23 -4.15 -19.42
C LEU A 141 4.13 -2.92 -18.52
N VAL A 142 3.39 -1.88 -18.91
CA VAL A 142 3.31 -0.65 -18.11
C VAL A 142 2.08 -0.70 -17.21
N TRP A 143 0.89 -0.83 -17.79
CA TRP A 143 -0.36 -0.81 -17.02
C TRP A 143 -0.47 -1.92 -15.96
N PRO A 144 -0.20 -3.20 -16.26
CA PRO A 144 -0.40 -4.29 -15.30
C PRO A 144 0.59 -4.28 -14.13
N TYR A 145 1.73 -3.60 -14.29
CA TYR A 145 2.79 -3.55 -13.28
C TYR A 145 2.87 -2.21 -12.56
N LYS A 146 1.97 -1.26 -12.88
CA LYS A 146 1.87 0.03 -12.20
C LYS A 146 1.32 -0.13 -10.78
N GLN A 147 0.45 -1.10 -10.58
CA GLN A 147 -0.16 -1.43 -9.30
C GLN A 147 0.13 -2.89 -8.95
N LEU A 148 0.09 -3.17 -7.64
CA LEU A 148 0.15 -4.50 -7.08
C LEU A 148 -1.19 -4.80 -6.41
N ASP A 149 -1.86 -5.83 -6.92
CA ASP A 149 -3.14 -6.29 -6.40
C ASP A 149 -2.96 -7.21 -5.18
N GLU A 150 -3.99 -7.26 -4.34
CA GLU A 150 -4.05 -8.10 -3.12
C GLU A 150 -2.86 -7.89 -2.17
N ALA A 151 -2.31 -6.67 -2.12
CA ALA A 151 -1.27 -6.30 -1.19
C ALA A 151 -1.87 -5.89 0.17
N PRO A 152 -1.17 -6.13 1.30
CA PRO A 152 -1.65 -5.68 2.60
C PRO A 152 -1.74 -4.15 2.64
N ILE A 153 -2.93 -3.63 2.97
CA ILE A 153 -3.13 -2.21 3.23
C ILE A 153 -2.75 -1.92 4.67
N VAL A 154 -1.82 -0.98 4.85
CA VAL A 154 -1.23 -0.63 6.14
C VAL A 154 -1.62 0.79 6.53
N VAL A 155 -2.07 0.95 7.77
CA VAL A 155 -2.40 2.24 8.36
C VAL A 155 -1.44 2.52 9.52
N PRO A 156 -0.69 3.64 9.49
CA PRO A 156 0.14 4.05 10.62
C PRO A 156 -0.73 4.66 11.72
N LEU A 157 -0.73 4.10 12.93
CA LEU A 157 -1.49 4.67 14.05
C LEU A 157 -0.70 5.68 14.88
N LYS A 158 0.61 5.73 14.69
CA LYS A 158 1.45 6.72 15.35
C LYS A 158 1.01 8.11 14.90
N ASP A 159 0.83 9.00 15.87
CA ASP A 159 0.42 10.38 15.66
C ASP A 159 -0.98 10.60 15.05
N GLN A 160 -1.80 9.55 14.97
CA GLN A 160 -3.15 9.58 14.39
C GLN A 160 -4.24 9.18 15.40
N THR A 161 -5.44 9.71 15.17
CA THR A 161 -6.68 9.26 15.79
C THR A 161 -7.46 8.45 14.77
N LEU A 162 -7.68 7.16 15.06
CA LEU A 162 -8.40 6.25 14.18
C LEU A 162 -9.91 6.27 14.51
N GLY A 163 -10.74 6.46 13.50
CA GLY A 163 -12.18 6.32 13.59
C GLY A 163 -12.66 5.13 12.77
N LEU A 164 -13.39 4.23 13.41
CA LEU A 164 -14.02 3.07 12.80
C LEU A 164 -15.54 3.30 12.77
N ALA A 165 -16.12 3.21 11.59
CA ALA A 165 -17.57 3.32 11.40
C ALA A 165 -18.15 2.00 10.90
N GLY A 166 -19.27 1.56 11.48
CA GLY A 166 -19.97 0.34 11.06
C GLY A 166 -20.73 -0.35 12.19
N PRO A 167 -21.41 -1.48 11.93
CA PRO A 167 -22.23 -2.15 12.94
C PRO A 167 -21.42 -2.55 14.18
N SER A 168 -22.02 -2.39 15.37
CA SER A 168 -21.36 -2.66 16.67
C SER A 168 -20.63 -4.02 16.73
N ALA A 169 -21.19 -5.07 16.14
CA ALA A 169 -20.56 -6.39 16.10
C ALA A 169 -19.27 -6.43 15.25
N VAL A 170 -19.25 -5.69 14.13
CA VAL A 170 -18.10 -5.60 13.23
C VAL A 170 -17.00 -4.75 13.86
N LEU A 171 -17.38 -3.61 14.48
CA LEU A 171 -16.43 -2.74 15.19
C LEU A 171 -15.71 -3.46 16.31
N ARG A 172 -16.42 -4.29 17.07
CA ARG A 172 -15.80 -5.10 18.13
C ARG A 172 -14.73 -6.02 17.56
N THR A 173 -15.04 -6.76 16.50
CA THR A 173 -14.08 -7.63 15.82
C THR A 173 -12.91 -6.83 15.24
N ALA A 174 -13.16 -5.66 14.65
CA ALA A 174 -12.12 -4.79 14.10
C ALA A 174 -11.16 -4.30 15.20
N VAL A 175 -11.66 -3.78 16.31
CA VAL A 175 -10.83 -3.33 17.43
C VAL A 175 -10.05 -4.50 18.04
N GLN A 176 -10.68 -5.66 18.26
CA GLN A 176 -9.99 -6.87 18.73
C GLN A 176 -8.88 -7.28 17.77
N THR A 177 -9.13 -7.23 16.46
CA THR A 177 -8.15 -7.55 15.41
C THR A 177 -6.96 -6.61 15.47
N ILE A 178 -7.20 -5.30 15.59
CA ILE A 178 -6.15 -4.28 15.73
C ILE A 178 -5.33 -4.51 17.00
N LEU A 179 -6.00 -4.65 18.15
CA LEU A 179 -5.32 -4.86 19.43
C LEU A 179 -4.52 -6.17 19.44
N PHE A 180 -5.03 -7.23 18.79
CA PHE A 180 -4.31 -8.50 18.65
C PHE A 180 -3.03 -8.33 17.83
N GLN A 181 -3.10 -7.68 16.66
CA GLN A 181 -1.92 -7.38 15.84
C GLN A 181 -0.86 -6.61 16.63
N LEU A 182 -1.27 -5.54 17.31
CA LEU A 182 -0.39 -4.73 18.14
C LEU A 182 0.22 -5.55 19.27
N SER A 183 -0.57 -6.43 19.88
CA SER A 183 -0.13 -7.28 20.99
C SER A 183 0.91 -8.33 20.56
N VAL A 184 0.85 -8.85 19.34
CA VAL A 184 1.82 -9.84 18.84
C VAL A 184 3.11 -9.14 18.40
N LEU A 185 3.00 -8.00 17.73
CA LEU A 185 4.14 -7.32 17.10
C LEU A 185 4.90 -6.37 18.03
N HIS A 186 4.31 -5.93 19.15
CA HIS A 186 4.93 -4.99 20.10
C HIS A 186 4.99 -5.55 21.51
N SER A 187 6.08 -5.27 22.22
CA SER A 187 6.18 -5.64 23.63
C SER A 187 5.13 -4.91 24.48
N TYR A 188 4.56 -5.60 25.46
CA TYR A 188 3.74 -4.98 26.52
C TYR A 188 4.52 -3.95 27.36
N ARG A 189 5.85 -3.87 27.18
CA ARG A 189 6.68 -2.83 27.78
C ARG A 189 6.58 -1.50 27.06
N ASP A 190 6.37 -1.56 25.75
CA ASP A 190 6.31 -0.41 24.85
C ASP A 190 4.87 0.03 24.57
N VAL A 191 3.91 -0.90 24.60
CA VAL A 191 2.50 -0.62 24.30
C VAL A 191 1.58 -1.20 25.38
N GLU A 192 0.66 -0.40 25.89
CA GLU A 192 -0.39 -0.81 26.84
C GLU A 192 -1.78 -0.39 26.35
N PHE A 193 -2.81 -1.17 26.69
CA PHE A 193 -4.17 -0.99 26.19
C PHE A 193 -5.12 -0.49 27.29
N ILE A 194 -5.95 0.48 26.92
CA ILE A 194 -7.10 0.93 27.70
C ILE A 194 -8.31 0.90 26.77
N THR A 195 -9.28 0.04 27.04
CA THR A 195 -10.46 -0.17 26.20
C THR A 195 -11.73 0.08 27.01
N LEU A 196 -12.60 0.96 26.51
CA LEU A 196 -13.94 1.20 27.04
C LEU A 196 -14.93 0.38 26.23
N VAL A 197 -15.65 -0.51 26.90
CA VAL A 197 -16.55 -1.48 26.26
C VAL A 197 -17.94 -1.45 26.91
N PRO A 198 -19.00 -1.75 26.16
CA PRO A 198 -20.32 -1.94 26.76
C PRO A 198 -20.29 -3.06 27.80
N GLU A 199 -20.98 -2.88 28.92
CA GLU A 199 -21.03 -3.89 30.00
C GLU A 199 -21.55 -5.25 29.50
N ALA A 200 -22.55 -5.23 28.61
CA ALA A 200 -23.17 -6.41 28.02
C ALA A 200 -22.19 -7.24 27.16
N ASP A 201 -21.18 -6.59 26.58
CA ASP A 201 -20.18 -7.24 25.73
C ASP A 201 -19.02 -7.82 26.55
N TYR A 202 -18.81 -7.33 27.77
CA TYR A 202 -17.63 -7.67 28.56
C TYR A 202 -17.51 -9.18 28.80
N GLN A 203 -18.56 -9.80 29.35
CA GLN A 203 -18.51 -11.23 29.71
C GLN A 203 -18.33 -12.13 28.49
N LYS A 204 -18.96 -11.76 27.37
CA LYS A 204 -18.99 -12.57 26.15
C LYS A 204 -17.68 -12.50 25.38
N GLU A 205 -17.08 -11.32 25.28
CA GLU A 205 -16.07 -11.03 24.25
C GLU A 205 -14.76 -10.44 24.82
N TRP A 206 -14.81 -9.75 25.97
CA TRP A 206 -13.67 -9.01 26.51
C TRP A 206 -13.06 -9.62 27.78
N SER A 207 -13.79 -10.51 28.46
CA SER A 207 -13.35 -11.09 29.73
C SER A 207 -12.01 -11.84 29.62
N ALA A 208 -11.72 -12.46 28.47
CA ALA A 208 -10.45 -13.13 28.21
C ALA A 208 -9.29 -12.15 27.97
N TRP A 209 -9.57 -10.95 27.46
CA TRP A 209 -8.55 -9.93 27.16
C TRP A 209 -7.83 -9.45 28.43
N ARG A 210 -8.43 -9.60 29.62
CA ARG A 210 -7.78 -9.27 30.90
C ARG A 210 -6.48 -10.05 31.18
N TRP A 211 -6.27 -11.15 30.46
CA TRP A 211 -5.07 -11.99 30.60
C TRP A 211 -3.92 -11.54 29.71
N LEU A 212 -4.18 -10.69 28.71
CA LEU A 212 -3.12 -10.11 27.90
C LEU A 212 -2.24 -9.20 28.76
N PRO A 213 -0.90 -9.33 28.69
CA PRO A 213 0.03 -8.47 29.41
C PRO A 213 -0.16 -6.98 29.09
N HIS A 214 -0.50 -6.65 27.84
CA HIS A 214 -0.74 -5.29 27.36
C HIS A 214 -1.92 -4.60 28.06
N THR A 215 -2.90 -5.37 28.54
CA THR A 215 -4.06 -4.84 29.27
C THR A 215 -3.74 -4.54 30.74
N LYS A 216 -2.58 -4.98 31.26
CA LYS A 216 -2.14 -4.61 32.62
C LYS A 216 -1.42 -3.27 32.58
N ILE A 217 -2.05 -2.24 33.13
CA ILE A 217 -1.41 -0.93 33.29
C ILE A 217 -0.42 -1.02 34.45
N ARG A 218 0.86 -1.23 34.14
CA ARG A 218 1.86 -1.70 35.12
C ARG A 218 2.06 -0.73 36.29
N HIS A 219 2.08 0.57 36.00
CA HIS A 219 2.36 1.62 36.99
C HIS A 219 1.21 1.82 37.97
N LEU A 220 -0.01 1.41 37.58
CA LEU A 220 -1.23 1.54 38.37
C LEU A 220 -1.65 0.20 38.98
N ASN A 221 -1.06 -0.90 38.52
CA ASN A 221 -1.47 -2.27 38.83
C ASN A 221 -2.97 -2.53 38.56
N LEU A 222 -3.52 -1.88 37.54
CA LEU A 222 -4.92 -2.01 37.10
C LEU A 222 -5.03 -2.79 35.80
N ARG A 223 -6.26 -3.18 35.44
CA ARG A 223 -6.59 -3.70 34.12
C ARG A 223 -7.27 -2.60 33.32
N GLY A 224 -6.75 -2.32 32.12
CA GLY A 224 -7.27 -1.31 31.21
C GLY A 224 -8.51 -1.74 30.45
N ILE A 225 -9.47 -2.44 31.08
CA ILE A 225 -10.78 -2.68 30.48
C ILE A 225 -11.81 -1.99 31.37
N VAL A 226 -12.49 -1.00 30.81
CA VAL A 226 -13.54 -0.23 31.49
C VAL A 226 -14.88 -0.74 30.99
N HIS A 227 -15.67 -1.32 31.91
CA HIS A 227 -16.95 -1.96 31.59
C HIS A 227 -18.00 -1.84 32.70
N HIS A 228 -17.67 -1.16 33.80
CA HIS A 228 -18.56 -0.89 34.94
C HIS A 228 -18.05 0.32 35.74
N ALA A 229 -18.90 0.91 36.58
CA ALA A 229 -18.61 2.15 37.31
C ALA A 229 -17.28 2.13 38.10
N GLN A 230 -17.00 1.06 38.85
CA GLN A 230 -15.75 0.97 39.63
C GLN A 230 -14.51 0.92 38.72
N SER A 231 -14.51 0.12 37.65
CA SER A 231 -13.39 0.12 36.68
C SER A 231 -13.20 1.48 36.02
N ARG A 232 -14.29 2.17 35.68
CA ARG A 232 -14.26 3.51 35.11
C ARG A 232 -13.55 4.47 36.05
N ASP A 233 -13.99 4.55 37.30
CA ASP A 233 -13.43 5.49 38.27
C ASP A 233 -11.96 5.18 38.57
N MET A 234 -11.59 3.90 38.72
CA MET A 234 -10.20 3.54 39.02
C MET A 234 -9.26 3.79 37.84
N VAL A 235 -9.63 3.31 36.64
CA VAL A 235 -8.76 3.34 35.46
C VAL A 235 -8.70 4.75 34.87
N LEU A 236 -9.84 5.40 34.66
CA LEU A 236 -9.88 6.69 33.97
C LEU A 236 -9.31 7.83 34.81
N ASN A 237 -9.55 7.85 36.13
CA ASN A 237 -8.95 8.87 37.00
C ASN A 237 -7.42 8.70 37.05
N SER A 238 -6.94 7.47 37.19
CA SER A 238 -5.51 7.20 37.21
C SER A 238 -4.84 7.52 35.87
N PHE A 239 -5.53 7.21 34.76
CA PHE A 239 -5.07 7.54 33.41
C PHE A 239 -5.05 9.06 33.19
N TYR A 240 -6.08 9.79 33.64
CA TYR A 240 -6.13 11.24 33.60
C TYR A 240 -4.97 11.88 34.36
N GLN A 241 -4.72 11.44 35.61
CA GLN A 241 -3.58 11.95 36.39
C GLN A 241 -2.24 11.71 35.69
N MET A 242 -2.09 10.56 35.02
CA MET A 242 -0.92 10.25 34.21
C MET A 242 -0.79 11.20 33.01
N LEU A 243 -1.89 11.46 32.28
CA LEU A 243 -1.91 12.39 31.16
C LEU A 243 -1.58 13.82 31.59
N THR A 244 -2.10 14.29 32.74
CA THR A 244 -1.75 15.59 33.29
C THR A 244 -0.24 15.72 33.55
N LYS A 245 0.41 14.65 34.05
CA LYS A 245 1.87 14.62 34.22
C LYS A 245 2.60 14.68 32.89
N ARG A 246 2.18 13.90 31.88
CA ARG A 246 2.78 13.94 30.53
C ARG A 246 2.60 15.31 29.88
N ARG A 247 1.43 15.94 30.02
CA ARG A 247 1.16 17.31 29.55
C ARG A 247 2.12 18.31 30.18
N GLN A 248 2.41 18.22 31.47
CA GLN A 248 3.40 19.07 32.11
C GLN A 248 4.80 18.84 31.55
N GLN A 249 5.21 17.58 31.35
CA GLN A 249 6.52 17.24 30.77
C GLN A 249 6.70 17.79 29.34
N VAL A 250 5.65 17.74 28.51
CA VAL A 250 5.66 18.36 27.18
C VAL A 250 5.84 19.87 27.28
N LYS A 251 5.15 20.53 28.21
CA LYS A 251 5.31 21.98 28.44
C LYS A 251 6.72 22.34 28.90
N ASP A 252 7.30 21.54 29.80
CA ASP A 252 8.64 21.76 30.35
C ASP A 252 9.74 21.54 29.30
N ALA A 253 9.54 20.61 28.36
CA ALA A 253 10.47 20.33 27.27
C ALA A 253 10.49 21.43 26.17
N GLY A 254 9.48 22.30 26.14
CA GLY A 254 9.40 23.41 25.19
C GLY A 254 9.37 22.95 23.73
N HIS A 255 10.51 23.00 23.04
CA HIS A 255 10.66 22.62 21.63
C HIS A 255 11.20 21.20 21.42
N GLU A 256 11.66 20.50 22.47
CA GLU A 256 12.15 19.14 22.33
C GLU A 256 11.00 18.14 22.23
N THR A 257 11.11 17.18 21.29
CA THR A 257 10.11 16.13 21.13
C THR A 257 10.23 15.11 22.26
N VAL A 258 9.22 15.06 23.12
CA VAL A 258 9.14 14.08 24.20
C VAL A 258 8.49 12.79 23.70
N VAL A 259 9.20 11.67 23.83
CA VAL A 259 8.66 10.35 23.50
C VAL A 259 8.32 9.61 24.80
N PHE A 260 7.04 9.31 24.97
CA PHE A 260 6.57 8.60 26.15
C PHE A 260 6.57 7.08 25.97
N ARG A 261 6.93 6.36 27.03
CA ARG A 261 6.79 4.90 27.13
C ARG A 261 6.12 4.52 28.45
N PRO A 262 5.18 3.57 28.47
CA PRO A 262 4.58 2.91 27.30
C PRO A 262 3.70 3.89 26.50
N HIS A 263 3.54 3.62 25.20
CA HIS A 263 2.52 4.24 24.37
C HIS A 263 1.16 3.58 24.66
N TYR A 264 0.11 4.37 24.86
CA TYR A 264 -1.21 3.81 25.15
C TYR A 264 -2.06 3.72 23.89
N ILE A 265 -2.74 2.60 23.72
CA ILE A 265 -3.85 2.48 22.77
C ILE A 265 -5.14 2.65 23.56
N PHE A 266 -5.85 3.74 23.29
CA PHE A 266 -7.09 4.10 23.96
C PHE A 266 -8.27 3.85 23.03
N SER A 267 -8.93 2.72 23.20
CA SER A 267 -10.04 2.28 22.35
C SER A 267 -11.38 2.59 23.01
N ILE A 268 -12.27 3.28 22.30
CA ILE A 268 -13.54 3.78 22.80
C ILE A 268 -14.66 3.16 21.97
N LEU A 269 -15.24 2.06 22.46
CA LEU A 269 -16.43 1.41 21.88
C LEU A 269 -17.73 1.85 22.57
N ASP A 270 -17.64 2.33 23.80
CA ASP A 270 -18.75 2.91 24.55
C ASP A 270 -18.32 4.24 25.18
N GLU A 271 -18.84 5.34 24.65
CA GLU A 271 -18.50 6.69 25.10
C GLU A 271 -19.21 7.07 26.41
N SER A 272 -20.24 6.34 26.82
CA SER A 272 -21.01 6.67 28.02
C SER A 272 -20.12 6.70 29.29
N TRP A 273 -19.07 5.89 29.30
CA TRP A 273 -18.04 5.86 30.34
C TRP A 273 -17.25 7.16 30.48
N LEU A 274 -17.17 7.98 29.42
CA LEU A 274 -16.48 9.27 29.42
C LEU A 274 -17.37 10.43 29.91
N SER A 275 -18.69 10.22 29.98
CA SER A 275 -19.64 11.28 30.33
C SER A 275 -19.30 11.93 31.68
N GLY A 276 -19.09 13.24 31.68
CA GLY A 276 -18.69 13.99 32.89
C GLY A 276 -17.25 13.76 33.38
N HIS A 277 -16.41 13.03 32.63
CA HIS A 277 -15.00 12.81 32.96
C HIS A 277 -14.11 13.86 32.29
N GLY A 278 -13.09 14.36 33.00
CA GLY A 278 -12.13 15.35 32.46
C GLY A 278 -11.25 14.85 31.31
N LEU A 279 -11.36 13.57 30.93
CA LEU A 279 -10.62 13.02 29.78
C LEU A 279 -11.14 13.56 28.44
N ILE A 280 -12.38 14.07 28.40
CA ILE A 280 -12.96 14.67 27.21
C ILE A 280 -12.12 15.87 26.74
N GLU A 281 -11.56 16.66 27.66
CA GLU A 281 -10.66 17.77 27.33
C GLU A 281 -9.44 17.30 26.55
N PHE A 282 -8.82 16.20 27.00
CA PHE A 282 -7.68 15.60 26.32
C PHE A 282 -8.05 15.02 24.95
N LEU A 283 -9.26 14.47 24.79
CA LEU A 283 -9.74 13.93 23.52
C LEU A 283 -10.04 15.01 22.46
N ALA A 284 -10.24 16.26 22.90
CA ALA A 284 -10.32 17.43 22.02
C ALA A 284 -8.93 17.92 21.57
N GLU A 285 -7.85 17.48 22.23
CA GLU A 285 -6.46 17.79 21.88
C GLU A 285 -5.81 16.63 21.10
N ALA A 286 -4.61 16.88 20.55
CA ALA A 286 -3.79 15.85 19.93
C ALA A 286 -3.17 14.92 21.00
N MET A 287 -3.88 13.84 21.34
CA MET A 287 -3.46 12.83 22.31
C MET A 287 -2.12 12.14 22.00
N SER A 288 -1.70 12.17 20.73
CA SER A 288 -0.40 11.67 20.28
C SER A 288 0.78 12.35 20.97
N LEU A 289 0.65 13.64 21.27
CA LEU A 289 1.66 14.41 22.01
C LEU A 289 1.94 13.82 23.39
N TYR A 290 0.97 13.13 23.97
CA TYR A 290 1.07 12.49 25.28
C TYR A 290 1.35 10.97 25.17
N GLY A 291 1.76 10.49 23.99
CA GLY A 291 2.03 9.07 23.74
C GLY A 291 0.78 8.21 23.84
N VAL A 292 -0.34 8.70 23.28
CA VAL A 292 -1.60 7.97 23.22
C VAL A 292 -2.17 8.02 21.80
N THR A 293 -2.50 6.85 21.26
CA THR A 293 -3.31 6.71 20.04
C THR A 293 -4.74 6.43 20.47
N VAL A 294 -5.70 7.16 19.92
CA VAL A 294 -7.12 6.96 20.18
C VAL A 294 -7.77 6.19 19.04
N ILE A 295 -8.59 5.19 19.36
CA ILE A 295 -9.40 4.43 18.41
C ILE A 295 -10.87 4.60 18.79
N TRP A 296 -11.66 5.26 17.95
CA TRP A 296 -13.10 5.40 18.10
C TRP A 296 -13.85 4.31 17.32
N GLY A 297 -14.85 3.69 17.93
CA GLY A 297 -15.83 2.87 17.21
C GLY A 297 -17.22 3.51 17.31
N LYS A 298 -17.85 3.79 16.17
CA LYS A 298 -19.17 4.41 16.07
C LYS A 298 -20.01 3.74 15.00
N GLU A 299 -21.33 3.67 15.15
CA GLU A 299 -22.15 2.97 14.14
C GLU A 299 -22.21 3.69 12.78
N ALA A 300 -21.92 4.99 12.75
CA ALA A 300 -21.96 5.81 11.54
C ALA A 300 -20.84 6.87 11.55
N LEU A 301 -20.41 7.26 10.35
CA LEU A 301 -19.32 8.22 10.13
C LEU A 301 -19.57 9.58 10.80
N ASN A 302 -20.81 10.08 10.73
CA ASN A 302 -21.20 11.38 11.28
C ASN A 302 -21.20 11.43 12.82
N MET A 303 -21.04 10.29 13.50
CA MET A 303 -20.92 10.21 14.95
C MET A 303 -19.47 10.17 15.43
N LEU A 304 -18.50 10.10 14.52
CA LEU A 304 -17.08 10.18 14.86
C LEU A 304 -16.72 11.62 15.25
N PRO A 305 -15.84 11.82 16.24
CA PRO A 305 -15.37 13.15 16.59
C PRO A 305 -14.58 13.80 15.45
N GLU A 306 -14.65 15.13 15.36
CA GLU A 306 -13.89 15.92 14.38
C GLU A 306 -12.36 15.78 14.52
N THR A 307 -11.88 15.32 15.68
CA THR A 307 -10.46 15.03 15.93
C THR A 307 -9.96 13.75 15.25
N THR A 308 -10.84 13.00 14.57
CA THR A 308 -10.49 11.81 13.81
C THR A 308 -9.66 12.18 12.58
N THR A 309 -8.42 11.68 12.51
CA THR A 309 -7.52 11.96 11.39
C THR A 309 -7.57 10.90 10.30
N THR A 310 -7.87 9.66 10.68
CA THR A 310 -7.89 8.51 9.78
C THR A 310 -9.16 7.71 10.01
N LEU A 311 -9.83 7.35 8.93
CA LEU A 311 -11.17 6.77 8.96
C LEU A 311 -11.22 5.45 8.21
N ILE A 312 -11.92 4.46 8.78
CA ILE A 312 -12.21 3.18 8.15
C ILE A 312 -13.71 2.90 8.32
N GLU A 313 -14.38 2.64 7.21
CA GLU A 313 -15.79 2.26 7.17
C GLU A 313 -15.91 0.75 6.89
N TYR A 314 -16.79 0.08 7.64
CA TYR A 314 -17.06 -1.37 7.59
C TYR A 314 -18.50 -1.66 7.21
#